data_AF-A0A6N2N1D5-F1
#
_entry.id   AF-A0A6N2N1D5-F1
#
_cell.length_a   1.000
_cell.length_b   1.000
_cell.length_c   1.000
_cell.angle_alpha   90.00
_cell.angle_beta   90.00
_cell.angle_gamma   90.00
#
_symmetry.space_group_name_H-M   'P 1'
#
loop_
_entity.id
_entity.type
_entity.pdbx_description
1 polymer ?
#
loop_
_entity_poly.entity_id
_entity_poly.type
_entity_poly.pdbx_seq_one_letter_code
_entity_poly.pdbx_strand_id
1 'polypeptide(L)'
;MGFMFLMTSALLGYIYSPRLDTPPPRWVHFAHGLLLFLYQTFDAVDGKQARRTNSSSPLGELFDHGCDALACAFESMAFGSTAMCGRDSFWFWLISAVPFYGATWEHFFTNTLILPAVNGPTEGLMLIYVAHFLTALVGAEWWVQRFGMSLPFLSWVPFVSEIPTYRIVLFLMTAFAVIPTVAFNVTNVYKVVQARKGSMLLALAMLYPFLVLVGGVLVWDYLSPSDLMANYPHLVVLGTGLAFGFLVGRMILSHLCDEPKGLKTNMCMSLLYLPFAIANALAARLNDGVALVDEFWVLLGYCVFTMVLYLHFATSVIHEITTALGICCFRITRKKA
;
A
#
# COMPACT_ATOMS: atom_id res chain seq x y z
N MET A 1 15.79 2.37 -9.00
CA MET A 1 16.19 1.04 -9.52
C MET A 1 15.49 -0.08 -8.77
N GLY A 2 15.50 -0.11 -7.43
CA GLY A 2 14.82 -1.15 -6.64
C GLY A 2 13.33 -1.32 -6.95
N PHE A 3 12.59 -0.21 -7.12
CA PHE A 3 11.15 -0.22 -7.40
C PHE A 3 10.73 -1.06 -8.63
N MET A 4 11.60 -1.18 -9.65
CA MET A 4 11.32 -1.98 -10.84
C MET A 4 11.14 -3.48 -10.52
N PHE A 5 11.74 -3.96 -9.43
CA PHE A 5 11.56 -5.34 -8.98
C PHE A 5 10.12 -5.60 -8.53
N LEU A 6 9.50 -4.66 -7.82
CA LEU A 6 8.09 -4.77 -7.40
C LEU A 6 7.14 -4.70 -8.59
N MET A 7 7.39 -3.80 -9.55
CA MET A 7 6.59 -3.72 -10.78
C MET A 7 6.66 -5.02 -11.58
N THR A 8 7.87 -5.59 -11.69
CA THR A 8 8.08 -6.88 -12.38
C THR A 8 7.37 -8.00 -11.64
N SER A 9 7.46 -8.03 -10.31
CA SER A 9 6.79 -9.00 -9.45
C SER A 9 5.27 -8.96 -9.64
N ALA A 10 4.65 -7.78 -9.54
CA ALA A 10 3.21 -7.62 -9.77
C ALA A 10 2.79 -8.01 -11.20
N LEU A 11 3.60 -7.67 -12.21
CA LEU A 11 3.33 -8.05 -13.60
C LEU A 11 3.34 -9.58 -13.79
N LEU A 12 4.28 -10.29 -13.15
CA LEU A 12 4.26 -11.75 -13.14
C LEU A 12 2.98 -12.29 -12.50
N GLY A 13 2.55 -11.69 -11.38
CA GLY A 13 1.28 -12.02 -10.74
C GLY A 13 0.08 -11.83 -11.68
N TYR A 14 0.04 -10.72 -12.42
CA TYR A 14 -1.02 -10.45 -13.40
C TYR A 14 -1.02 -11.46 -14.57
N ILE A 15 0.16 -11.82 -15.08
CA ILE A 15 0.28 -12.76 -16.21
C ILE A 15 -0.13 -14.18 -15.81
N TYR A 16 0.32 -14.66 -14.65
CA TYR A 16 0.14 -16.06 -14.25
C TYR A 16 -1.05 -16.30 -13.33
N SER A 17 -1.59 -15.27 -12.67
CA SER A 17 -2.79 -15.33 -11.84
C SER A 17 -3.64 -14.05 -12.04
N PRO A 18 -4.34 -13.90 -13.18
CA PRO A 18 -5.02 -12.65 -13.55
C PRO A 18 -6.13 -12.22 -12.59
N ARG A 19 -6.69 -13.18 -11.84
CA ARG A 19 -7.71 -12.94 -10.79
C ARG A 19 -7.20 -13.25 -9.38
N LEU A 20 -5.91 -13.53 -9.23
CA LEU A 20 -5.27 -13.86 -7.95
C LEU A 20 -5.88 -15.07 -7.22
N ASP A 21 -6.64 -15.91 -7.92
CA ASP A 21 -7.43 -17.03 -7.38
C ASP A 21 -7.00 -18.40 -7.95
N THR A 22 -6.02 -18.40 -8.85
CA THR A 22 -5.50 -19.57 -9.56
C THR A 22 -4.01 -19.75 -9.25
N PRO A 23 -3.54 -21.01 -9.14
CA PRO A 23 -2.15 -21.28 -8.76
C PRO A 23 -1.22 -20.91 -9.91
N PRO A 24 -0.30 -19.94 -9.74
CA PRO A 24 0.72 -19.68 -10.74
C PRO A 24 1.79 -20.81 -10.71
N PRO A 25 2.61 -20.95 -11.77
CA PRO A 25 3.74 -21.87 -11.75
C PRO A 25 4.69 -21.59 -10.57
N ARG A 26 5.24 -22.64 -9.95
CA ARG A 26 6.00 -22.53 -8.70
C ARG A 26 7.22 -21.58 -8.75
N TRP A 27 7.83 -21.44 -9.93
CA TRP A 27 8.94 -20.51 -10.13
C TRP A 27 8.52 -19.05 -9.98
N VAL A 28 7.23 -18.72 -10.20
CA VAL A 28 6.69 -17.37 -10.05
C VAL A 28 6.73 -16.95 -8.58
N HIS A 29 6.39 -17.84 -7.64
CA HIS A 29 6.56 -17.57 -6.21
C HIS A 29 8.03 -17.35 -5.82
N PHE A 30 8.93 -18.16 -6.38
CA PHE A 30 10.37 -17.95 -6.16
C PHE A 30 10.82 -16.58 -6.69
N ALA A 31 10.33 -16.19 -7.88
CA ALA A 31 10.61 -14.89 -8.46
C ALA A 31 10.04 -13.75 -7.59
N HIS A 32 8.80 -13.85 -7.09
CA HIS A 32 8.23 -12.87 -6.16
C HIS A 32 9.13 -12.69 -4.92
N GLY A 33 9.55 -13.78 -4.28
CA GLY A 33 10.42 -13.73 -3.11
C GLY A 33 11.78 -13.09 -3.42
N LEU A 34 12.41 -13.47 -4.54
CA LEU A 34 13.70 -12.90 -4.95
C LEU A 34 13.59 -11.41 -5.27
N LEU A 35 12.55 -11.01 -6.00
CA LEU A 35 12.33 -9.61 -6.39
C LEU A 35 12.04 -8.73 -5.16
N LEU A 36 11.27 -9.21 -4.19
CA LEU A 36 11.01 -8.47 -2.96
C LEU A 36 12.26 -8.37 -2.08
N PHE A 37 13.04 -9.45 -1.96
CA PHE A 37 14.33 -9.43 -1.26
C PHE A 37 15.30 -8.39 -1.88
N LEU A 38 15.36 -8.33 -3.22
CA LEU A 38 16.17 -7.35 -3.93
C LEU A 38 15.64 -5.92 -3.72
N TYR A 39 14.32 -5.72 -3.75
CA TYR A 39 13.71 -4.43 -3.42
C TYR A 39 14.15 -3.95 -2.04
N GLN A 40 13.88 -4.73 -1.00
CA GLN A 40 14.22 -4.38 0.39
C GLN A 40 15.73 -4.14 0.58
N THR A 41 16.57 -4.92 -0.10
CA THR A 41 18.02 -4.73 -0.02
C THR A 41 18.46 -3.40 -0.63
N PHE A 42 17.89 -3.03 -1.78
CA PHE A 42 18.25 -1.79 -2.47
C PHE A 42 17.73 -0.56 -1.73
N ASP A 43 16.51 -0.67 -1.19
CA ASP A 43 15.88 0.29 -0.31
C ASP A 43 16.76 0.56 0.93
N ALA A 44 17.11 -0.47 1.70
CA ALA A 44 17.93 -0.32 2.91
C ALA A 44 19.36 0.23 2.68
N VAL A 45 19.84 0.22 1.43
CA VAL A 45 21.19 0.71 1.06
C VAL A 45 21.17 2.16 0.60
N ASP A 46 20.05 2.69 0.11
CA ASP A 46 20.04 4.00 -0.54
C ASP A 46 20.35 5.16 0.43
N GLY A 47 19.78 5.16 1.64
CA GLY A 47 20.01 6.16 2.66
C GLY A 47 21.41 6.04 3.26
N LYS A 48 21.92 4.80 3.38
CA LYS A 48 23.32 4.55 3.79
C LYS A 48 24.28 5.14 2.76
N GLN A 49 23.99 4.91 1.48
CA GLN A 49 24.80 5.45 0.39
C GLN A 49 24.70 6.98 0.34
N ALA A 50 23.51 7.56 0.48
CA ALA A 50 23.31 9.01 0.50
C ALA A 50 24.09 9.69 1.64
N ARG A 51 24.11 9.08 2.84
CA ARG A 51 24.95 9.55 3.96
C ARG A 51 26.44 9.44 3.65
N ARG A 52 26.88 8.30 3.12
CA ARG A 52 28.27 8.06 2.73
C ARG A 52 28.76 9.07 1.69
N THR A 53 27.92 9.46 0.75
CA THR A 53 28.25 10.44 -0.31
C THR A 53 27.90 11.87 0.03
N ASN A 54 27.43 12.17 1.25
CA ASN A 54 26.96 13.49 1.68
C ASN A 54 25.91 14.10 0.73
N SER A 55 25.00 13.28 0.23
CA SER A 55 23.95 13.65 -0.73
C SER A 55 22.52 13.42 -0.20
N SER A 56 22.34 13.29 1.11
CA SER A 56 21.01 13.27 1.74
C SER A 56 20.24 14.56 1.46
N SER A 57 18.94 14.45 1.16
CA SER A 57 18.08 15.59 0.86
C SER A 57 16.60 15.27 1.14
N PRO A 58 15.73 16.28 1.35
CA PRO A 58 14.28 16.10 1.45
C PRO A 58 13.67 15.41 0.22
N LEU A 59 14.25 15.62 -0.98
CA LEU A 59 13.83 14.92 -2.19
C LEU A 59 14.06 13.42 -2.08
N GLY A 60 15.21 13.02 -1.53
CA GLY A 60 15.54 11.62 -1.32
C GLY A 60 14.54 10.94 -0.39
N GLU A 61 14.23 11.57 0.74
CA GLU A 61 13.23 11.08 1.69
C GLU A 61 11.83 10.96 1.07
N LEU A 62 11.38 12.00 0.34
CA LEU A 62 10.09 11.95 -0.35
C LEU A 62 10.02 10.83 -1.39
N PHE A 63 11.10 10.62 -2.13
CA PHE A 63 11.17 9.60 -3.18
C PHE A 63 11.18 8.19 -2.60
N ASP A 64 11.98 7.98 -1.55
CA ASP A 64 12.11 6.72 -0.80
C ASP A 64 10.75 6.28 -0.23
N HIS A 65 10.19 7.07 0.68
CA HIS A 65 8.89 6.80 1.28
C HIS A 65 7.73 6.79 0.26
N GLY A 66 7.85 7.57 -0.83
CA GLY A 66 6.89 7.58 -1.92
C GLY A 66 6.86 6.27 -2.72
N CYS A 67 8.02 5.64 -2.91
CA CYS A 67 8.14 4.30 -3.49
C CYS A 67 7.59 3.23 -2.54
N ASP A 68 7.92 3.32 -1.25
CA ASP A 68 7.39 2.42 -0.22
C ASP A 68 5.86 2.44 -0.14
N ALA A 69 5.25 3.61 -0.29
CA ALA A 69 3.79 3.74 -0.30
C ALA A 69 3.14 2.96 -1.46
N LEU A 70 3.77 3.02 -2.64
CA LEU A 70 3.33 2.23 -3.79
C LEU A 70 3.65 0.74 -3.62
N ALA A 71 4.75 0.42 -2.93
CA ALA A 71 5.15 -0.96 -2.65
C ALA A 71 4.04 -1.74 -1.93
N CYS A 72 3.28 -1.10 -1.03
CA CYS A 72 2.09 -1.68 -0.41
C CYS A 72 1.14 -2.32 -1.44
N ALA A 73 0.89 -1.66 -2.57
CA ALA A 73 -0.03 -2.14 -3.61
C ALA A 73 0.61 -3.20 -4.52
N PHE A 74 1.81 -2.93 -5.03
CA PHE A 74 2.52 -3.87 -5.91
C PHE A 74 2.81 -5.19 -5.21
N GLU A 75 3.24 -5.14 -3.95
CA GLU A 75 3.51 -6.34 -3.17
C GLU A 75 2.21 -7.07 -2.81
N SER A 76 1.11 -6.37 -2.55
CA SER A 76 -0.18 -7.04 -2.29
C SER A 76 -0.72 -7.79 -3.50
N MET A 77 -0.47 -7.31 -4.72
CA MET A 77 -0.79 -8.05 -5.95
C MET A 77 0.09 -9.31 -6.09
N ALA A 78 1.39 -9.20 -5.82
CA ALA A 78 2.31 -10.34 -5.84
C ALA A 78 1.98 -11.37 -4.75
N PHE A 79 1.73 -10.93 -3.52
CA PHE A 79 1.33 -11.79 -2.42
C PHE A 79 -0.06 -12.40 -2.63
N GLY A 80 -1.00 -11.66 -3.21
CA GLY A 80 -2.30 -12.21 -3.61
C GLY A 80 -2.17 -13.39 -4.57
N SER A 81 -1.23 -13.31 -5.51
CA SER A 81 -0.91 -14.37 -6.47
C SER A 81 -0.29 -15.58 -5.76
N THR A 82 0.58 -15.33 -4.77
CA THR A 82 1.16 -16.36 -3.92
C THR A 82 0.14 -17.06 -3.03
N ALA A 83 -0.76 -16.30 -2.41
CA ALA A 83 -1.74 -16.82 -1.47
C ALA A 83 -3.02 -17.36 -2.14
N MET A 84 -3.17 -17.16 -3.45
CA MET A 84 -4.40 -17.46 -4.21
C MET A 84 -5.67 -16.90 -3.54
N CYS A 85 -5.58 -15.69 -2.97
CA CYS A 85 -6.65 -15.15 -2.13
C CYS A 85 -7.68 -14.30 -2.89
N GLY A 86 -7.53 -14.15 -4.20
CA GLY A 86 -8.52 -13.50 -5.07
C GLY A 86 -8.90 -12.11 -4.56
N ARG A 87 -10.19 -11.90 -4.32
CA ARG A 87 -10.73 -10.64 -3.75
C ARG A 87 -10.08 -10.25 -2.42
N ASP A 88 -9.64 -11.23 -1.62
CA ASP A 88 -9.08 -10.97 -0.30
C ASP A 88 -7.67 -10.36 -0.38
N SER A 89 -7.07 -10.29 -1.57
CA SER A 89 -5.84 -9.52 -1.84
C SER A 89 -5.99 -8.04 -1.47
N PHE A 90 -7.20 -7.47 -1.60
CA PHE A 90 -7.47 -6.10 -1.17
C PHE A 90 -7.28 -5.92 0.35
N TRP A 91 -7.63 -6.94 1.14
CA TRP A 91 -7.42 -6.89 2.60
C TRP A 91 -5.95 -7.00 2.98
N PHE A 92 -5.15 -7.76 2.22
CA PHE A 92 -3.69 -7.77 2.36
C PHE A 92 -3.07 -6.40 2.06
N TRP A 93 -3.58 -5.72 1.03
CA TRP A 93 -3.23 -4.32 0.80
C TRP A 93 -3.62 -3.43 1.98
N LEU A 94 -4.83 -3.59 2.52
CA LEU A 94 -5.32 -2.76 3.61
C LEU A 94 -4.49 -2.92 4.90
N ILE A 95 -4.10 -4.15 5.28
CA ILE A 95 -3.24 -4.37 6.45
C ILE A 95 -1.82 -3.80 6.29
N SER A 96 -1.38 -3.54 5.06
CA SER A 96 -0.12 -2.83 4.78
C SER A 96 -0.32 -1.31 4.78
N ALA A 97 -1.38 -0.83 4.09
CA ALA A 97 -1.66 0.59 3.91
C ALA A 97 -2.03 1.31 5.22
N VAL A 98 -2.83 0.68 6.10
CA VAL A 98 -3.26 1.27 7.37
C VAL A 98 -2.10 1.63 8.30
N PRO A 99 -1.19 0.70 8.66
CA PRO A 99 -0.05 1.05 9.51
C PRO A 99 0.91 2.00 8.81
N PHE A 100 1.10 1.89 7.49
CA PHE A 100 1.95 2.80 6.72
C PHE A 100 1.44 4.24 6.76
N TYR A 101 0.14 4.45 6.50
CA TYR A 101 -0.48 5.78 6.61
C TYR A 101 -0.41 6.30 8.03
N GLY A 102 -0.67 5.44 9.02
CA GLY A 102 -0.58 5.77 10.44
C GLY A 102 0.83 6.22 10.86
N ALA A 103 1.88 5.55 10.37
CA ALA A 103 3.27 5.90 10.65
C ALA A 103 3.67 7.22 9.94
N THR A 104 3.20 7.43 8.71
CA THR A 104 3.39 8.70 7.99
C THR A 104 2.69 9.86 8.71
N TRP A 105 1.48 9.61 9.21
CA TRP A 105 0.73 10.56 10.00
C TRP A 105 1.40 10.84 11.34
N GLU A 106 1.89 9.81 12.03
CA GLU A 106 2.70 9.98 13.23
C GLU A 106 3.92 10.84 12.96
N HIS A 107 4.67 10.52 11.90
CA HIS A 107 5.87 11.25 11.49
C HIS A 107 5.61 12.74 11.29
N PHE A 108 4.49 13.10 10.66
CA PHE A 108 4.08 14.49 10.46
C PHE A 108 3.93 15.26 11.80
N PHE A 109 3.49 14.62 12.88
CA PHE A 109 3.33 15.29 14.18
C PHE A 109 4.57 15.21 15.06
N THR A 110 5.27 14.08 15.06
CA THR A 110 6.44 13.82 15.91
C THR A 110 7.72 14.43 15.35
N ASN A 111 7.80 14.65 14.03
CA ASN A 111 9.02 14.97 13.26
C ASN A 111 10.10 13.88 13.34
N THR A 112 9.73 12.67 13.76
CA THR A 112 10.64 11.52 13.80
C THR A 112 9.89 10.27 13.38
N LEU A 113 10.41 9.54 12.40
CA LEU A 113 9.85 8.25 12.00
C LEU A 113 10.19 7.22 13.09
N ILE A 114 9.20 6.83 13.87
CA ILE A 114 9.39 5.91 15.00
C ILE A 114 9.22 4.48 14.51
N LEU A 115 10.34 3.80 14.26
CA LEU A 115 10.35 2.39 13.90
C LEU A 115 10.68 1.54 15.14
N PRO A 116 9.75 0.70 15.61
CA PRO A 116 10.06 -0.28 16.65
C PRO A 116 11.05 -1.34 16.15
N ALA A 117 11.65 -2.08 17.09
CA ALA A 117 12.61 -3.14 16.77
C ALA A 117 12.05 -4.22 15.83
N VAL A 118 10.73 -4.46 15.87
CA VAL A 118 10.00 -5.24 14.88
C VAL A 118 9.09 -4.29 14.11
N ASN A 119 9.35 -4.09 12.82
CA ASN A 119 8.65 -3.13 11.99
C ASN A 119 8.30 -3.71 10.61
N GLY A 120 7.36 -3.04 9.93
CA GLY A 120 6.90 -3.44 8.60
C GLY A 120 8.01 -3.47 7.53
N PRO A 121 8.79 -2.38 7.34
CA PRO A 121 9.81 -2.30 6.30
C PRO A 121 10.93 -3.35 6.42
N THR A 122 11.21 -3.84 7.64
CA THR A 122 12.26 -4.84 7.86
C THR A 122 11.70 -6.25 8.02
N GLU A 123 11.08 -6.56 9.15
CA GLU A 123 10.58 -7.90 9.47
C GLU A 123 9.34 -8.27 8.67
N GLY A 124 8.47 -7.29 8.36
CA GLY A 124 7.28 -7.50 7.55
C GLY A 124 7.62 -7.93 6.12
N LEU A 125 8.49 -7.18 5.43
CA LEU A 125 8.95 -7.55 4.09
C LEU A 125 9.71 -8.89 4.10
N MET A 126 10.51 -9.15 5.15
CA MET A 126 11.14 -10.45 5.33
C MET A 126 10.13 -11.59 5.42
N LEU A 127 9.10 -11.44 6.24
CA LEU A 127 8.06 -12.46 6.39
C LEU A 127 7.39 -12.75 5.03
N ILE A 128 7.13 -11.71 4.24
CA ILE A 128 6.51 -11.83 2.92
C ILE A 128 7.43 -12.57 1.94
N TYR A 129 8.72 -12.20 1.80
CA TYR A 129 9.59 -12.93 0.87
C TYR A 129 9.87 -14.36 1.32
N VAL A 130 9.93 -14.63 2.64
CA VAL A 130 10.03 -16.00 3.16
C VAL A 130 8.77 -16.79 2.83
N ALA A 131 7.59 -16.18 2.96
CA ALA A 131 6.33 -16.79 2.58
C ALA A 131 6.29 -17.12 1.07
N HIS A 132 6.78 -16.24 0.21
CA HIS A 132 6.95 -16.51 -1.23
C HIS A 132 7.84 -17.74 -1.48
N PHE A 133 9.02 -17.80 -0.86
CA PHE A 133 9.92 -18.95 -1.01
C PHE A 133 9.32 -20.25 -0.45
N LEU A 134 8.66 -20.20 0.71
CA LEU A 134 7.95 -21.36 1.25
C LEU A 134 6.89 -21.84 0.27
N THR A 135 6.12 -20.93 -0.32
CA THR A 135 5.07 -21.26 -1.30
C THR A 135 5.65 -21.88 -2.56
N ALA A 136 6.84 -21.47 -3.01
CA ALA A 136 7.55 -22.16 -4.09
C ALA A 136 7.86 -23.64 -3.75
N LEU A 137 7.95 -24.00 -2.46
CA LEU A 137 8.22 -25.35 -1.94
C LEU A 137 6.97 -26.15 -1.55
N VAL A 138 5.88 -25.51 -1.13
CA VAL A 138 4.64 -26.23 -0.74
C VAL A 138 3.52 -26.15 -1.77
N GLY A 139 3.57 -25.17 -2.69
CA GLY A 139 2.48 -24.86 -3.62
C GLY A 139 1.53 -23.81 -3.06
N ALA A 140 0.86 -23.06 -3.94
CA ALA A 140 -0.06 -22.01 -3.54
C ALA A 140 -1.34 -22.54 -2.90
N GLU A 141 -1.70 -23.79 -3.19
CA GLU A 141 -2.84 -24.50 -2.60
C GLU A 141 -2.75 -24.60 -1.07
N TRP A 142 -1.52 -24.53 -0.52
CA TRP A 142 -1.28 -24.48 0.93
C TRP A 142 -1.98 -23.29 1.61
N TRP A 143 -2.20 -22.19 0.90
CA TRP A 143 -2.85 -21.00 1.46
C TRP A 143 -4.37 -21.10 1.49
N VAL A 144 -4.97 -21.71 0.47
CA VAL A 144 -6.44 -21.80 0.31
C VAL A 144 -7.04 -23.00 1.01
N GLN A 145 -6.25 -24.05 1.25
CA GLN A 145 -6.71 -25.18 2.05
C GLN A 145 -6.94 -24.79 3.52
N ARG A 146 -7.73 -25.63 4.20
CA ARG A 146 -8.05 -25.50 5.62
C ARG A 146 -6.78 -25.41 6.47
N PHE A 147 -6.75 -24.49 7.43
CA PHE A 147 -5.59 -24.25 8.29
C PHE A 147 -5.08 -25.52 8.99
N GLY A 148 -6.00 -26.38 9.44
CA GLY A 148 -5.64 -27.67 10.05
C GLY A 148 -4.93 -28.64 9.11
N MET A 149 -5.05 -28.48 7.79
CA MET A 149 -4.32 -29.27 6.79
C MET A 149 -2.94 -28.67 6.51
N SER A 150 -2.84 -27.34 6.48
CA SER A 150 -1.58 -26.62 6.26
C SER A 150 -0.61 -26.75 7.43
N LEU A 151 -1.13 -26.75 8.66
CA LEU A 151 -0.37 -26.95 9.89
C LEU A 151 -1.04 -28.02 10.77
N PRO A 152 -0.86 -29.32 10.45
CA PRO A 152 -1.56 -30.43 11.14
C PRO A 152 -1.34 -30.47 12.64
N PHE A 153 -0.20 -30.01 13.14
CA PHE A 153 0.10 -29.96 14.57
C PHE A 153 -0.73 -28.91 15.35
N LEU A 154 -1.41 -27.98 14.65
CA LEU A 154 -2.34 -26.99 15.23
C LEU A 154 -3.81 -27.31 14.94
N SER A 155 -4.10 -28.48 14.35
CA SER A 155 -5.46 -28.89 13.98
C SER A 155 -6.40 -29.10 15.18
N TRP A 156 -5.86 -29.19 16.39
CA TRP A 156 -6.62 -29.35 17.62
C TRP A 156 -7.42 -28.11 18.04
N VAL A 157 -7.15 -26.94 17.46
CA VAL A 157 -7.88 -25.69 17.76
C VAL A 157 -9.20 -25.68 16.98
N PRO A 158 -10.36 -25.84 17.64
CA PRO A 158 -11.65 -25.91 16.95
C PRO A 158 -11.97 -24.58 16.25
N PHE A 159 -12.77 -24.63 15.18
CA PHE A 159 -13.17 -23.48 14.32
C PHE A 159 -12.04 -22.83 13.51
N VAL A 160 -10.84 -22.66 14.09
CA VAL A 160 -9.66 -22.10 13.40
C VAL A 160 -9.17 -23.07 12.32
N SER A 161 -9.18 -24.36 12.61
CA SER A 161 -8.72 -25.41 11.68
C SER A 161 -9.49 -25.46 10.37
N GLU A 162 -10.73 -25.00 10.34
CA GLU A 162 -11.63 -25.03 9.17
C GLU A 162 -11.51 -23.80 8.26
N ILE A 163 -10.88 -22.73 8.74
CA ILE A 163 -10.72 -21.48 7.98
C ILE A 163 -9.55 -21.62 6.99
N PRO A 164 -9.63 -21.05 5.77
CA PRO A 164 -8.49 -21.00 4.86
C PRO A 164 -7.26 -20.35 5.49
N THR A 165 -6.10 -20.94 5.25
CA THR A 165 -4.83 -20.53 5.88
C THR A 165 -4.50 -19.04 5.68
N TYR A 166 -4.73 -18.50 4.47
CA TYR A 166 -4.49 -17.07 4.21
C TYR A 166 -5.35 -16.15 5.08
N ARG A 167 -6.61 -16.52 5.38
CA ARG A 167 -7.49 -15.73 6.25
C ARG A 167 -7.02 -15.75 7.69
N ILE A 168 -6.54 -16.90 8.18
CA ILE A 168 -5.93 -16.98 9.51
C ILE A 168 -4.70 -16.06 9.58
N VAL A 169 -3.83 -16.09 8.58
CA VAL A 169 -2.67 -15.17 8.52
C VAL A 169 -3.12 -13.71 8.50
N LEU A 170 -4.13 -13.35 7.70
CA LEU A 170 -4.72 -12.01 7.67
C LEU A 170 -5.24 -11.57 9.05
N PHE A 171 -5.98 -12.44 9.76
CA PHE A 171 -6.48 -12.15 11.11
C PHE A 171 -5.35 -11.99 12.12
N LEU A 172 -4.34 -12.87 12.09
CA LEU A 172 -3.19 -12.78 12.99
C LEU A 172 -2.37 -11.50 12.75
N MET A 173 -2.11 -11.14 11.49
CA MET A 173 -1.44 -9.89 11.15
C MET A 173 -2.25 -8.67 11.61
N THR A 174 -3.58 -8.70 11.44
CA THR A 174 -4.44 -7.62 11.92
C THR A 174 -4.37 -7.49 13.45
N ALA A 175 -4.53 -8.61 14.17
CA ALA A 175 -4.59 -8.63 15.63
C ALA A 175 -3.26 -8.27 16.30
N PHE A 176 -2.14 -8.80 15.78
CA PHE A 176 -0.84 -8.72 16.44
C PHE A 176 0.14 -7.73 15.80
N ALA A 177 -0.10 -7.27 14.57
CA ALA A 177 0.75 -6.26 13.93
C ALA A 177 0.00 -4.93 13.72
N VAL A 178 -1.14 -4.93 13.03
CA VAL A 178 -1.83 -3.69 12.66
C VAL A 178 -2.43 -2.97 13.86
N ILE A 179 -3.24 -3.65 14.68
CA ILE A 179 -3.91 -3.03 15.84
C ILE A 179 -2.89 -2.41 16.80
N PRO A 180 -1.82 -3.13 17.24
CA PRO A 180 -0.80 -2.54 18.10
C PRO A 180 -0.10 -1.33 17.45
N THR A 181 0.26 -1.42 16.17
CA THR A 181 0.93 -0.32 15.45
C THR A 181 0.07 0.93 15.44
N VAL A 182 -1.21 0.81 15.06
CA VAL A 182 -2.15 1.93 15.05
C VAL A 182 -2.34 2.51 16.45
N ALA A 183 -2.45 1.66 17.48
CA ALA A 183 -2.57 2.11 18.86
C ALA A 183 -1.35 2.92 19.33
N PHE A 184 -0.14 2.50 18.97
CA PHE A 184 1.09 3.24 19.25
C PHE A 184 1.13 4.57 18.49
N ASN A 185 0.83 4.58 17.20
CA ASN A 185 0.80 5.80 16.38
C ASN A 185 -0.15 6.84 16.99
N VAL A 186 -1.39 6.44 17.35
CA VAL A 186 -2.38 7.32 17.98
C VAL A 186 -1.88 7.82 19.34
N THR A 187 -1.30 6.95 20.16
CA THR A 187 -0.79 7.30 21.49
C THR A 187 0.34 8.33 21.40
N ASN A 188 1.26 8.17 20.46
CA ASN A 188 2.40 9.06 20.26
C ASN A 188 1.96 10.42 19.71
N VAL A 189 1.08 10.45 18.71
CA VAL A 189 0.49 11.70 18.23
C VAL A 189 -0.27 12.41 19.34
N TYR A 190 -1.08 11.69 20.12
CA TYR A 190 -1.81 12.26 21.25
C TYR A 190 -0.87 12.95 22.24
N LYS A 191 0.23 12.29 22.65
CA LYS A 191 1.23 12.88 23.56
C LYS A 191 1.81 14.18 23.01
N VAL A 192 2.21 14.20 21.73
CA VAL A 192 2.79 15.40 21.11
C VAL A 192 1.76 16.52 20.94
N VAL A 193 0.54 16.19 20.54
CA VAL A 193 -0.54 17.16 20.39
C VAL A 193 -0.88 17.80 21.73
N GLN A 194 -0.99 17.01 22.81
CA GLN A 194 -1.22 17.53 24.16
C GLN A 194 -0.07 18.41 24.65
N ALA A 195 1.18 17.96 24.51
CA ALA A 195 2.36 18.72 24.92
C ALA A 195 2.46 20.08 24.20
N ARG A 196 2.06 20.13 22.93
CA ARG A 196 2.04 21.36 22.12
C ARG A 196 0.73 22.15 22.23
N LYS A 197 -0.20 21.78 23.13
CA LYS A 197 -1.53 22.39 23.28
C LYS A 197 -2.32 22.48 21.96
N GLY A 198 -2.13 21.51 21.08
CA GLY A 198 -2.81 21.42 19.78
C GLY A 198 -4.17 20.73 19.86
N SER A 199 -4.86 20.66 18.72
CA SER A 199 -6.16 19.99 18.61
C SER A 199 -6.01 18.57 18.05
N MET A 200 -6.45 17.57 18.82
CA MET A 200 -6.49 16.17 18.36
C MET A 200 -7.52 15.98 17.24
N LEU A 201 -8.61 16.76 17.25
CA LEU A 201 -9.61 16.72 16.17
C LEU A 201 -8.97 17.11 14.83
N LEU A 202 -8.13 18.14 14.83
CA LEU A 202 -7.43 18.59 13.63
C LEU A 202 -6.40 17.55 13.16
N ALA A 203 -5.77 16.84 14.10
CA ALA A 203 -4.87 15.73 13.78
C ALA A 203 -5.62 14.55 13.15
N LEU A 204 -6.74 14.13 13.74
CA LEU A 204 -7.59 13.07 13.22
C LEU A 204 -8.23 13.43 11.87
N ALA A 205 -8.52 14.71 11.62
CA ALA A 205 -9.04 15.17 10.33
C ALA A 205 -8.08 14.87 9.16
N MET A 206 -6.78 14.72 9.39
CA MET A 206 -5.82 14.32 8.35
C MET A 206 -5.93 12.83 7.96
N LEU A 207 -6.63 12.01 8.74
CA LEU A 207 -6.95 10.62 8.41
C LEU A 207 -8.17 10.50 7.49
N TYR A 208 -9.00 11.54 7.42
CA TYR A 208 -10.25 11.54 6.67
C TYR A 208 -10.08 11.16 5.19
N PRO A 209 -9.11 11.69 4.41
CA PRO A 209 -8.99 11.33 3.00
C PRO A 209 -8.74 9.84 2.78
N PHE A 210 -7.92 9.21 3.63
CA PHE A 210 -7.65 7.77 3.54
C PHE A 210 -8.89 6.94 3.90
N LEU A 211 -9.63 7.33 4.95
CA LEU A 211 -10.89 6.67 5.31
C LEU A 211 -11.94 6.77 4.20
N VAL A 212 -12.06 7.92 3.54
CA VAL A 212 -12.98 8.11 2.40
C VAL A 212 -12.51 7.33 1.17
N LEU A 213 -11.20 7.23 0.91
CA LEU A 213 -10.66 6.41 -0.17
C LEU A 213 -11.07 4.93 0.03
N VAL A 214 -10.76 4.37 1.20
CA VAL A 214 -11.07 2.96 1.50
C VAL A 214 -12.58 2.72 1.52
N GLY A 215 -13.33 3.56 2.23
CA GLY A 215 -14.79 3.44 2.32
C GLY A 215 -15.47 3.61 0.97
N GLY A 216 -15.00 4.55 0.14
CA GLY A 216 -15.54 4.79 -1.20
C GLY A 216 -15.30 3.63 -2.15
N VAL A 217 -14.10 3.03 -2.14
CA VAL A 217 -13.80 1.83 -2.94
C VAL A 217 -14.62 0.62 -2.46
N LEU A 218 -14.79 0.43 -1.16
CA LEU A 218 -15.62 -0.65 -0.61
C LEU A 218 -17.11 -0.48 -0.94
N VAL A 219 -17.63 0.75 -0.87
CA VAL A 219 -19.01 1.04 -1.27
C VAL A 219 -19.18 0.82 -2.77
N TRP A 220 -18.20 1.22 -3.59
CA TRP A 220 -18.23 0.97 -5.02
C TRP A 220 -18.26 -0.53 -5.34
N ASP A 221 -17.37 -1.32 -4.75
CA ASP A 221 -17.36 -2.79 -4.92
C ASP A 221 -18.67 -3.44 -4.45
N TYR A 222 -19.21 -3.02 -3.30
CA TYR A 222 -20.49 -3.52 -2.78
C TYR A 222 -21.66 -3.23 -3.73
N LEU A 223 -21.69 -2.04 -4.34
CA LEU A 223 -22.73 -1.65 -5.29
C LEU A 223 -22.50 -2.25 -6.68
N SER A 224 -21.28 -2.67 -7.00
CA SER A 224 -20.93 -3.18 -8.33
C SER A 224 -21.73 -4.44 -8.70
N PRO A 225 -22.40 -4.48 -9.87
CA PRO A 225 -22.94 -5.72 -10.42
C PRO A 225 -21.86 -6.70 -10.88
N SER A 226 -20.65 -6.22 -11.20
CA SER A 226 -19.57 -7.05 -11.74
C SER A 226 -18.60 -7.58 -10.68
N ASP A 227 -18.78 -7.31 -9.39
CA ASP A 227 -17.89 -7.74 -8.30
C ASP A 227 -16.41 -7.42 -8.60
N LEU A 228 -16.07 -6.14 -8.57
CA LEU A 228 -14.78 -5.60 -9.06
C LEU A 228 -13.58 -6.26 -8.41
N MET A 229 -13.61 -6.46 -7.09
CA MET A 229 -12.50 -7.09 -6.37
C MET A 229 -12.32 -8.56 -6.75
N ALA A 230 -13.37 -9.27 -7.17
CA ALA A 230 -13.25 -10.64 -7.63
C ALA A 230 -12.80 -10.75 -9.09
N ASN A 231 -13.33 -9.90 -9.97
CA ASN A 231 -13.08 -10.00 -11.42
C ASN A 231 -11.87 -9.18 -11.90
N TYR A 232 -11.53 -8.09 -11.20
CA TYR A 232 -10.45 -7.17 -11.56
C TYR A 232 -9.54 -6.78 -10.37
N PRO A 233 -9.10 -7.74 -9.51
CA PRO A 233 -8.38 -7.43 -8.27
C PRO A 233 -7.11 -6.58 -8.49
N HIS A 234 -6.34 -6.87 -9.55
CA HIS A 234 -5.13 -6.10 -9.87
C HIS A 234 -5.43 -4.64 -10.16
N LEU A 235 -6.48 -4.34 -10.93
CA LEU A 235 -6.84 -2.96 -11.26
C LEU A 235 -7.38 -2.23 -10.03
N VAL A 236 -8.18 -2.89 -9.19
CA VAL A 236 -8.68 -2.29 -7.95
C VAL A 236 -7.52 -1.95 -7.01
N VAL A 237 -6.59 -2.89 -6.79
CA VAL A 237 -5.42 -2.65 -5.93
C VAL A 237 -4.48 -1.61 -6.53
N LEU A 238 -4.23 -1.62 -7.83
CA LEU A 238 -3.37 -0.64 -8.51
C LEU A 238 -3.96 0.77 -8.43
N GLY A 239 -5.22 0.94 -8.85
CA GLY A 239 -5.88 2.24 -8.85
C GLY A 239 -5.96 2.85 -7.46
N THR A 240 -6.32 2.03 -6.47
CA THR A 240 -6.39 2.44 -5.06
C THR A 240 -5.00 2.68 -4.46
N GLY A 241 -4.01 1.86 -4.83
CA GLY A 241 -2.62 2.01 -4.44
C GLY A 241 -1.98 3.31 -4.93
N LEU A 242 -2.29 3.73 -6.16
CA LEU A 242 -1.83 5.01 -6.71
C LEU A 242 -2.49 6.19 -6.01
N ALA A 243 -3.81 6.12 -5.75
CA ALA A 243 -4.51 7.13 -4.95
C ALA A 243 -3.94 7.24 -3.53
N PHE A 244 -3.62 6.10 -2.91
CA PHE A 244 -2.97 6.00 -1.62
C PHE A 244 -1.56 6.60 -1.62
N GLY A 245 -0.72 6.25 -2.62
CA GLY A 245 0.61 6.81 -2.78
C GLY A 245 0.58 8.33 -2.94
N PHE A 246 -0.43 8.88 -3.64
CA PHE A 246 -0.64 10.32 -3.72
C PHE A 246 -0.98 10.93 -2.33
N LEU A 247 -1.88 10.31 -1.56
CA LEU A 247 -2.23 10.78 -0.22
C LEU A 247 -1.02 10.81 0.73
N VAL A 248 -0.25 9.72 0.74
CA VAL A 248 0.99 9.62 1.51
C VAL A 248 1.99 10.67 1.07
N GLY A 249 2.26 10.77 -0.24
CA GLY A 249 3.21 11.73 -0.79
C GLY A 249 2.85 13.17 -0.43
N ARG A 250 1.56 13.53 -0.49
CA ARG A 250 1.07 14.84 -0.04
C ARG A 250 1.31 15.06 1.46
N MET A 251 1.17 14.03 2.30
CA MET A 251 1.41 14.14 3.74
C MET A 251 2.89 14.35 4.05
N ILE A 252 3.77 13.60 3.38
CA ILE A 252 5.22 13.77 3.51
C ILE A 252 5.63 15.16 3.02
N LEU A 253 5.12 15.61 1.87
CA LEU A 253 5.41 16.96 1.37
C LEU A 253 4.94 18.03 2.36
N SER A 254 3.72 17.92 2.89
CA SER A 254 3.23 18.84 3.92
C SER A 254 4.11 18.84 5.17
N HIS A 255 4.69 17.70 5.57
CA HIS A 255 5.67 17.63 6.64
C HIS A 255 6.96 18.37 6.28
N LEU A 256 7.57 18.05 5.13
CA LEU A 256 8.84 18.64 4.67
C LEU A 256 8.75 20.16 4.47
N CYS A 257 7.57 20.68 4.14
CA CYS A 257 7.31 22.10 3.97
C CYS A 257 6.79 22.79 5.24
N ASP A 258 6.75 22.10 6.39
CA ASP A 258 6.23 22.61 7.66
C ASP A 258 4.81 23.23 7.52
N GLU A 259 3.96 22.62 6.70
CA GLU A 259 2.62 23.15 6.46
C GLU A 259 1.74 23.06 7.73
N PRO A 260 0.74 23.97 7.88
CA PRO A 260 -0.12 23.98 9.07
C PRO A 260 -0.90 22.67 9.24
N LYS A 261 -1.13 22.26 10.49
CA LYS A 261 -1.88 21.05 10.84
C LYS A 261 -3.32 21.14 10.36
N GLY A 262 -3.89 20.02 9.90
CA GLY A 262 -5.30 19.92 9.52
C GLY A 262 -5.55 19.34 8.14
N LEU A 263 -6.83 19.11 7.84
CA LEU A 263 -7.27 18.54 6.56
C LEU A 263 -6.78 19.42 5.40
N LYS A 264 -6.07 18.79 4.46
CA LYS A 264 -5.58 19.45 3.25
C LYS A 264 -6.54 19.15 2.13
N THR A 265 -7.22 20.16 1.60
CA THR A 265 -8.13 20.02 0.46
C THR A 265 -7.44 19.37 -0.75
N ASN A 266 -6.15 19.67 -0.96
CA ASN A 266 -5.36 19.05 -2.02
C ASN A 266 -5.14 17.54 -1.85
N MET A 267 -5.22 16.99 -0.63
CA MET A 267 -5.19 15.53 -0.44
C MET A 267 -6.46 14.87 -1.01
N CYS A 268 -7.60 15.55 -0.94
CA CYS A 268 -8.87 15.00 -1.44
C CYS A 268 -8.94 14.90 -2.97
N MET A 269 -7.93 15.38 -3.71
CA MET A 269 -7.89 15.29 -5.18
C MET A 269 -7.95 13.84 -5.67
N SER A 270 -7.34 12.90 -4.96
CA SER A 270 -7.41 11.47 -5.33
C SER A 270 -8.80 10.86 -5.19
N LEU A 271 -9.73 11.54 -4.48
CA LEU A 271 -11.09 11.08 -4.22
C LEU A 271 -12.09 11.53 -5.29
N LEU A 272 -11.72 12.46 -6.18
CA LEU A 272 -12.64 13.11 -7.11
C LEU A 272 -13.35 12.15 -8.08
N TYR A 273 -12.71 11.03 -8.38
CA TYR A 273 -13.28 10.03 -9.30
C TYR A 273 -14.34 9.14 -8.63
N LEU A 274 -14.25 8.92 -7.31
CA LEU A 274 -15.10 7.97 -6.58
C LEU A 274 -16.60 8.30 -6.65
N PRO A 275 -17.05 9.57 -6.55
CA PRO A 275 -18.48 9.90 -6.70
C PRO A 275 -19.07 9.46 -8.04
N PHE A 276 -18.34 9.63 -9.14
CA PHE A 276 -18.76 9.17 -10.46
C PHE A 276 -18.87 7.64 -10.50
N ALA A 277 -17.85 6.95 -10.01
CA ALA A 277 -17.80 5.49 -9.99
C ALA A 277 -18.93 4.87 -9.15
N ILE A 278 -19.16 5.42 -7.95
CA ILE A 278 -20.26 5.02 -7.05
C ILE A 278 -21.62 5.33 -7.68
N ALA A 279 -21.79 6.50 -8.31
CA ALA A 279 -23.04 6.86 -8.99
C ALA A 279 -23.35 5.90 -10.16
N ASN A 280 -22.34 5.50 -10.94
CA ASN A 280 -22.51 4.52 -12.01
C ASN A 280 -22.94 3.14 -11.48
N ALA A 281 -22.30 2.65 -10.42
CA ALA A 281 -22.65 1.38 -9.79
C ALA A 281 -24.05 1.41 -9.14
N LEU A 282 -24.39 2.53 -8.49
CA LEU A 282 -25.73 2.74 -7.93
C LEU A 282 -26.80 2.78 -9.03
N ALA A 283 -26.55 3.48 -10.13
CA ALA A 283 -27.45 3.51 -11.28
C ALA A 283 -27.67 2.11 -11.85
N ALA A 284 -26.61 1.30 -11.93
CA ALA A 284 -26.71 -0.10 -12.35
C ALA A 284 -27.62 -0.91 -11.41
N ARG A 285 -27.46 -0.77 -10.09
CA ARG A 285 -28.32 -1.43 -9.09
C ARG A 285 -29.79 -1.05 -9.20
N LEU A 286 -30.06 0.22 -9.52
CA LEU A 286 -31.42 0.74 -9.69
C LEU A 286 -32.05 0.35 -11.04
N ASN A 287 -31.23 -0.04 -12.02
CA ASN A 287 -31.65 -0.36 -13.38
C ASN A 287 -31.42 -1.86 -13.70
N ASP A 288 -31.84 -2.74 -12.79
CA ASP A 288 -31.78 -4.20 -12.92
C ASP A 288 -30.40 -4.76 -13.29
N GLY A 289 -29.33 -4.11 -12.83
CA GLY A 289 -27.93 -4.50 -13.08
C GLY A 289 -27.32 -3.93 -14.36
N VAL A 290 -28.08 -3.17 -15.16
CA VAL A 290 -27.57 -2.54 -16.39
C VAL A 290 -26.90 -1.21 -16.07
N ALA A 291 -25.56 -1.22 -16.06
CA ALA A 291 -24.76 -0.03 -15.83
C ALA A 291 -24.86 0.98 -16.99
N LEU A 292 -24.80 2.27 -16.65
CA LEU A 292 -24.78 3.36 -17.65
C LEU A 292 -23.49 3.35 -18.47
N VAL A 293 -22.38 3.06 -17.80
CA VAL A 293 -21.07 2.79 -18.40
C VAL A 293 -20.60 1.44 -17.86
N ASP A 294 -20.09 0.61 -18.75
CA ASP A 294 -19.51 -0.68 -18.38
C ASP A 294 -18.40 -0.49 -17.33
N GLU A 295 -18.46 -1.29 -16.27
CA GLU A 295 -17.65 -1.09 -15.07
C GLU A 295 -16.16 -1.32 -15.31
N PHE A 296 -15.77 -2.10 -16.32
CA PHE A 296 -14.37 -2.23 -16.70
C PHE A 296 -13.81 -0.89 -17.16
N TRP A 297 -14.55 -0.15 -17.99
CA TRP A 297 -14.11 1.17 -18.46
C TRP A 297 -14.10 2.20 -17.34
N VAL A 298 -15.05 2.12 -16.40
CA VAL A 298 -15.05 2.99 -15.20
C VAL A 298 -13.82 2.71 -14.33
N LEU A 299 -13.48 1.43 -14.11
CA LEU A 299 -12.31 1.02 -13.33
C LEU A 299 -10.99 1.37 -14.04
N LEU A 300 -10.90 1.18 -15.36
CA LEU A 300 -9.75 1.59 -16.13
C LEU A 300 -9.58 3.13 -16.07
N GLY A 301 -10.67 3.88 -16.22
CA GLY A 301 -10.67 5.33 -16.06
C GLY A 301 -10.19 5.78 -14.67
N TYR A 302 -10.58 5.06 -13.62
CA TYR A 302 -10.06 5.29 -12.27
C TYR A 302 -8.55 5.08 -12.18
N CYS A 303 -8.03 3.98 -12.73
CA CYS A 303 -6.59 3.70 -12.75
C CYS A 303 -5.81 4.75 -13.54
N VAL A 304 -6.32 5.17 -14.70
CA VAL A 304 -5.70 6.22 -15.52
C VAL A 304 -5.70 7.55 -14.77
N PHE A 305 -6.83 7.91 -14.14
CA PHE A 305 -6.95 9.12 -13.33
C PHE A 305 -5.91 9.14 -12.19
N THR A 306 -5.83 8.07 -11.39
CA THR A 306 -4.92 8.03 -10.25
C THR A 306 -3.46 7.95 -10.68
N MET A 307 -3.15 7.27 -11.79
CA MET A 307 -1.81 7.24 -12.39
C MET A 307 -1.38 8.65 -12.85
N VAL A 308 -2.22 9.35 -13.62
CA VAL A 308 -1.92 10.70 -14.09
C VAL A 308 -1.75 11.65 -12.91
N LEU A 309 -2.63 11.56 -11.90
CA LEU A 309 -2.53 12.38 -10.70
C LEU A 309 -1.22 12.13 -9.94
N TYR A 310 -0.83 10.87 -9.73
CA TYR A 310 0.41 10.52 -9.06
C TYR A 310 1.64 10.97 -9.85
N LEU A 311 1.68 10.72 -11.17
CA LEU A 311 2.81 11.12 -12.02
C LEU A 311 2.95 12.64 -12.09
N HIS A 312 1.84 13.37 -12.22
CA HIS A 312 1.85 14.82 -12.17
C HIS A 312 2.38 15.33 -10.81
N PHE A 313 1.92 14.75 -9.71
CA PHE A 313 2.44 15.08 -8.38
C PHE A 313 3.94 14.82 -8.26
N ALA A 314 4.39 13.60 -8.59
CA ALA A 314 5.79 13.20 -8.47
C ALA A 314 6.70 14.10 -9.32
N THR A 315 6.35 14.32 -10.59
CA THR A 315 7.16 15.14 -11.50
C THR A 315 7.21 16.60 -11.08
N SER A 316 6.08 17.21 -10.68
CA SER A 316 6.03 18.58 -10.20
C SER A 316 6.88 18.78 -8.94
N VAL A 317 6.74 17.90 -7.95
CA VAL A 317 7.51 18.01 -6.70
C VAL A 317 8.99 17.76 -6.92
N ILE A 318 9.36 16.77 -7.75
CA ILE A 318 10.76 16.58 -8.15
C ILE A 318 11.31 17.86 -8.79
N HIS A 319 10.57 18.47 -9.73
CA HIS A 319 11.02 19.68 -10.40
C HIS A 319 11.16 20.87 -9.43
N GLU A 320 10.18 21.10 -8.56
CA GLU A 320 10.19 22.18 -7.58
C GLU A 320 11.36 22.02 -6.59
N ILE A 321 11.55 20.83 -6.01
CA ILE A 321 12.61 20.60 -5.03
C ILE A 321 14.00 20.63 -5.69
N THR A 322 14.17 20.03 -6.87
CA THR A 322 15.45 20.09 -7.60
C THR A 322 15.83 21.51 -7.96
N THR A 323 14.86 22.34 -8.38
CA THR A 323 15.06 23.76 -8.68
C THR A 323 15.39 24.56 -7.43
N ALA A 324 14.64 24.36 -6.35
CA ALA A 324 14.85 25.08 -5.09
C ALA A 324 16.19 24.75 -4.43
N LEU A 325 16.63 23.49 -4.49
CA LEU A 325 17.88 23.03 -3.86
C LEU A 325 19.10 23.08 -4.80
N GLY A 326 18.90 23.31 -6.10
CA GLY A 326 19.97 23.28 -7.09
C GLY A 326 20.63 21.90 -7.26
N ILE A 327 19.85 20.82 -7.08
CA ILE A 327 20.32 19.43 -7.17
C ILE A 327 19.73 18.71 -8.39
N CYS A 328 20.37 17.64 -8.84
CA CYS A 328 19.81 16.76 -9.87
C CYS A 328 19.16 15.53 -9.21
N CYS A 329 17.98 15.11 -9.70
CA CYS A 329 17.26 13.96 -9.14
C CYS A 329 18.06 12.65 -9.21
N PHE A 330 18.68 12.36 -10.36
CA PHE A 330 19.39 11.09 -10.60
C PHE A 330 20.90 11.25 -10.76
N ARG A 331 21.48 12.37 -10.30
CA ARG A 331 22.92 12.63 -10.40
C ARG A 331 23.43 13.30 -9.13
N ILE A 332 24.47 12.73 -8.54
CA ILE A 332 25.18 13.36 -7.42
C ILE A 332 25.97 14.56 -7.96
N THR A 333 25.56 15.76 -7.58
CA THR A 333 26.35 16.97 -7.83
C THR A 333 27.56 16.96 -6.91
N ARG A 334 28.78 16.90 -7.46
CA ARG A 334 30.00 17.08 -6.65
C ARG A 334 30.00 18.49 -6.07
N LYS A 335 30.04 18.63 -4.74
CA LYS A 335 30.35 19.92 -4.10
C LYS A 335 31.76 20.33 -4.56
N LYS A 336 31.91 21.55 -5.08
CA LYS A 336 33.26 22.12 -5.31
C LYS A 336 33.94 22.20 -3.95
N ALA A 337 35.16 21.68 -3.89
CA ALA A 337 35.99 21.65 -2.68
C ALA A 337 36.29 23.05 -2.16
#